data_AF-A0A4Q3U916-F1
#
_entry.id   AF-A0A4Q3U916-F1
#
_cell.length_a   1.000
_cell.length_b   1.000
_cell.length_c   1.000
_cell.angle_alpha   90.00
_cell.angle_beta   90.00
_cell.angle_gamma   90.00
#
_symmetry.space_group_name_H-M   'P 1'
#
loop_
_entity.id
_entity.type
_entity.pdbx_description
1 polymer ?
#
loop_
_entity_poly.entity_id
_entity_poly.type
_entity_poly.pdbx_seq_one_letter_code
_entity_poly.pdbx_strand_id
1 'polypeptide(L)'
;MSAVHAIMERKTLSEQFLGELAAIFGDRLKLGEAVRSQHGQSETHYDTVLPDAVVYAHSTEEVVALVKACSAHEIPVVPFGAGTSLEGNTLAVRGGVTVDFSEMNQILSVNAEDLDCTVQAGVRREELNAWIRDQGLFFPIDPGANATIGGMASTRASGTNAVRYGTMREAILSLRVVTPDGRDIRTARRARKSAAGYDLTRLMIGSEGTLGIITEITLRLHGIPEVISSAVCSFETVGGAVNTVVQAIQLGIPLARVEILDDMQIRA
;
A
#
# COMPACT_ATOMS: atom_id res chain seq x y z
N MET A 1 -23.99 -13.80 19.63
CA MET A 1 -22.70 -14.34 19.13
C MET A 1 -22.93 -14.77 17.69
N SER A 2 -22.53 -13.93 16.75
CA SER A 2 -22.74 -14.17 15.31
C SER A 2 -21.84 -15.31 14.81
N ALA A 3 -22.36 -16.10 13.89
CA ALA A 3 -21.82 -17.37 13.39
C ALA A 3 -20.58 -17.24 12.48
N VAL A 4 -19.69 -16.27 12.74
CA VAL A 4 -18.46 -16.03 11.94
C VAL A 4 -17.19 -16.47 12.68
N HIS A 5 -17.32 -17.28 13.74
CA HIS A 5 -16.19 -17.99 14.36
C HIS A 5 -16.02 -19.40 13.76
N ALA A 6 -16.07 -19.53 12.42
CA ALA A 6 -15.34 -20.62 11.79
C ALA A 6 -13.85 -20.24 11.91
N ILE A 7 -13.28 -20.43 13.11
CA ILE A 7 -11.88 -20.19 13.41
C ILE A 7 -11.12 -21.11 12.47
N MET A 8 -10.54 -20.54 11.42
CA MET A 8 -9.56 -21.24 10.62
C MET A 8 -8.46 -21.73 11.56
N GLU A 9 -8.05 -22.99 11.41
CA GLU A 9 -7.10 -23.63 12.32
C GLU A 9 -5.86 -22.74 12.55
N ARG A 10 -5.64 -22.33 13.81
CA ARG A 10 -4.52 -21.47 14.20
C ARG A 10 -3.40 -22.35 14.75
N LYS A 11 -2.20 -22.20 14.20
CA LYS A 11 -1.01 -22.90 14.66
C LYS A 11 -0.37 -22.12 15.81
N THR A 12 -0.17 -22.77 16.96
CA THR A 12 0.52 -22.15 18.10
C THR A 12 1.99 -21.88 17.75
N LEU A 13 2.49 -20.69 18.11
CA LEU A 13 3.90 -20.36 17.96
C LEU A 13 4.73 -21.14 19.00
N SER A 14 5.66 -21.97 18.56
CA SER A 14 6.54 -22.73 19.45
C SER A 14 7.59 -21.82 20.11
N GLU A 15 8.11 -22.22 21.27
CA GLU A 15 9.21 -21.49 21.93
C GLU A 15 10.45 -21.41 21.04
N GLN A 16 10.72 -22.48 20.27
CA GLN A 16 11.80 -22.50 19.29
C GLN A 16 11.60 -21.40 18.23
N PHE A 17 10.42 -21.32 17.63
CA PHE A 17 10.12 -20.32 16.60
C PHE A 17 10.19 -18.89 17.16
N LEU A 18 9.67 -18.66 18.37
CA LEU A 18 9.79 -17.37 19.05
C LEU A 18 11.25 -17.00 19.34
N GLY A 19 12.09 -17.98 19.70
CA GLY A 19 13.54 -17.79 19.85
C GLY A 19 14.23 -17.40 18.55
N GLU A 20 13.86 -18.01 17.42
CA GLU A 20 14.36 -17.65 16.09
C GLU A 20 13.97 -16.20 15.72
N LEU A 21 12.71 -15.81 15.93
CA LEU A 21 12.26 -14.44 15.69
C LEU A 21 12.94 -13.43 16.62
N ALA A 22 13.14 -13.78 17.90
CA ALA A 22 13.84 -12.92 18.85
C ALA A 22 15.31 -12.70 18.44
N ALA A 23 15.96 -13.70 17.82
CA ALA A 23 17.32 -13.56 17.31
C ALA A 23 17.40 -12.59 16.11
N ILE A 24 16.33 -12.49 15.30
CA ILE A 24 16.26 -11.58 14.14
C ILE A 24 15.87 -10.16 14.58
N PHE A 25 14.82 -10.05 15.38
CA PHE A 25 14.15 -8.76 15.65
C PHE A 25 14.48 -8.17 17.03
N GLY A 26 14.99 -8.98 17.97
CA GLY A 26 15.24 -8.55 19.35
C GLY A 26 13.99 -7.95 19.98
N ASP A 27 14.13 -6.75 20.55
CA ASP A 27 13.05 -6.01 21.20
C ASP A 27 11.92 -5.58 20.24
N ARG A 28 12.10 -5.71 18.92
CA ARG A 28 11.06 -5.44 17.92
C ARG A 28 10.07 -6.59 17.74
N LEU A 29 10.33 -7.75 18.33
CA LEU A 29 9.31 -8.80 18.47
C LEU A 29 8.35 -8.41 19.61
N LYS A 30 7.08 -8.21 19.29
CA LYS A 30 6.03 -7.84 20.25
C LYS A 30 5.00 -8.95 20.38
N LEU A 31 4.77 -9.37 21.63
CA LEU A 31 3.76 -10.36 22.02
C LEU A 31 2.62 -9.76 22.86
N GLY A 32 2.77 -8.49 23.27
CA GLY A 32 1.79 -7.79 24.10
C GLY A 32 0.45 -7.61 23.39
N GLU A 33 -0.64 -7.82 24.13
CA GLU A 33 -2.00 -7.77 23.61
C GLU A 33 -2.36 -6.43 22.96
N ALA A 34 -1.92 -5.30 23.54
CA ALA A 34 -2.19 -3.97 22.99
C ALA A 34 -1.63 -3.80 21.57
N VAL A 35 -0.38 -4.20 21.34
CA VAL A 35 0.26 -4.12 20.01
C VAL A 35 -0.44 -5.05 19.03
N ARG A 36 -0.73 -6.29 19.46
CA ARG A 36 -1.45 -7.26 18.61
C ARG A 36 -2.85 -6.77 18.26
N SER A 37 -3.55 -6.12 19.18
CA SER A 37 -4.88 -5.54 18.95
C SER A 37 -4.83 -4.43 17.90
N GLN A 38 -3.86 -3.52 18.01
CA GLN A 38 -3.63 -2.47 17.00
C GLN A 38 -3.38 -3.06 15.59
N HIS A 39 -2.70 -4.20 15.51
CA HIS A 39 -2.41 -4.91 14.25
C HIS A 39 -3.49 -5.93 13.85
N GLY A 40 -4.53 -6.08 14.66
CA GLY A 40 -5.71 -6.88 14.37
C GLY A 40 -6.92 -6.02 13.97
N GLN A 41 -6.72 -4.71 13.86
CA GLN A 41 -7.73 -3.73 13.46
C GLN A 41 -7.32 -3.02 12.17
N SER A 42 -8.33 -2.60 11.41
CA SER A 42 -8.20 -1.65 10.31
C SER A 42 -9.49 -0.83 10.22
N GLU A 43 -9.60 0.04 9.22
CA GLU A 43 -10.84 0.79 8.91
C GLU A 43 -12.00 -0.10 8.39
N THR A 44 -11.83 -1.42 8.43
CA THR A 44 -12.84 -2.38 7.98
C THR A 44 -14.00 -2.51 8.97
N HIS A 45 -15.13 -3.00 8.48
CA HIS A 45 -16.32 -3.29 9.29
C HIS A 45 -16.26 -4.66 10.01
N TYR A 46 -15.24 -5.47 9.73
CA TYR A 46 -15.04 -6.77 10.36
C TYR A 46 -14.56 -6.65 11.80
N ASP A 47 -14.83 -7.70 12.59
CA ASP A 47 -14.34 -7.81 13.96
C ASP A 47 -12.80 -7.79 14.02
N THR A 48 -12.27 -7.33 15.15
CA THR A 48 -10.83 -7.34 15.43
C THR A 48 -10.30 -8.78 15.49
N VAL A 49 -9.22 -9.06 14.75
CA VAL A 49 -8.58 -10.38 14.72
C VAL A 49 -7.08 -10.27 14.98
N LEU A 50 -6.67 -10.62 16.20
CA LEU A 50 -5.27 -10.49 16.63
C LEU A 50 -4.35 -11.49 15.92
N PRO A 51 -3.17 -11.05 15.45
CA PRO A 51 -2.06 -11.94 15.16
C PRO A 51 -1.51 -12.56 16.45
N ASP A 52 -0.64 -13.57 16.33
CA ASP A 52 0.03 -14.19 17.47
C ASP A 52 1.28 -13.42 17.90
N ALA A 53 1.97 -12.78 16.94
CA ALA A 53 3.10 -11.90 17.17
C ALA A 53 3.14 -10.74 16.15
N VAL A 54 3.80 -9.65 16.51
CA VAL A 54 4.10 -8.53 15.62
C VAL A 54 5.61 -8.33 15.59
N VAL A 55 6.18 -8.10 14.41
CA VAL A 55 7.59 -7.71 14.23
C VAL A 55 7.67 -6.43 13.40
N TYR A 56 8.64 -5.57 13.72
CA TYR A 56 8.90 -4.34 12.97
C TYR A 56 10.11 -4.55 12.08
N ALA A 57 9.93 -4.49 10.76
CA ALA A 57 11.02 -4.64 9.80
C ALA A 57 11.81 -3.33 9.65
N HIS A 58 13.13 -3.43 9.50
CA HIS A 58 14.04 -2.31 9.16
C HIS A 58 14.72 -2.49 7.81
N SER A 59 14.70 -3.71 7.24
CA SER A 59 15.40 -4.03 5.99
C SER A 59 14.71 -5.14 5.20
N THR A 60 15.06 -5.26 3.91
CA THR A 60 14.55 -6.37 3.08
C THR A 60 15.10 -7.70 3.58
N GLU A 61 16.32 -7.70 4.10
CA GLU A 61 17.03 -8.87 4.59
C GLU A 61 16.33 -9.48 5.82
N GLU A 62 15.80 -8.63 6.70
CA GLU A 62 14.95 -9.08 7.82
C GLU A 62 13.61 -9.67 7.35
N VAL A 63 13.00 -9.08 6.32
CA VAL A 63 11.76 -9.64 5.73
C VAL A 63 12.05 -11.01 5.10
N VAL A 64 13.19 -11.17 4.42
CA VAL A 64 13.65 -12.48 3.91
C VAL A 64 13.84 -13.49 5.05
N ALA A 65 14.49 -13.10 6.14
CA ALA A 65 14.71 -13.96 7.30
C ALA A 65 13.39 -14.39 7.95
N LEU A 66 12.45 -13.45 8.12
CA LEU A 66 11.10 -13.71 8.61
C LEU A 66 10.37 -14.72 7.72
N VAL A 67 10.30 -14.47 6.41
CA VAL A 67 9.57 -15.35 5.49
C VAL A 67 10.15 -16.76 5.49
N LYS A 68 11.48 -16.91 5.56
CA LYS A 68 12.12 -18.22 5.66
C LYS A 68 11.79 -18.94 6.97
N ALA A 69 11.86 -18.25 8.10
CA ALA A 69 11.49 -18.83 9.39
C ALA A 69 10.01 -19.24 9.41
N CYS A 70 9.11 -18.35 8.99
CA CYS A 70 7.68 -18.62 8.90
C CYS A 70 7.37 -19.78 7.94
N SER A 71 8.03 -19.85 6.79
CA SER A 71 7.87 -20.97 5.84
C SER A 71 8.31 -22.30 6.44
N ALA A 72 9.46 -22.35 7.11
CA ALA A 72 9.98 -23.56 7.74
C ALA A 72 9.07 -24.10 8.85
N HIS A 73 8.36 -23.21 9.56
CA HIS A 73 7.43 -23.56 10.63
C HIS A 73 5.96 -23.55 10.19
N GLU A 74 5.67 -23.32 8.90
CA GLU A 74 4.32 -23.17 8.34
C GLU A 74 3.44 -22.15 9.08
N ILE A 75 4.04 -21.03 9.47
CA ILE A 75 3.37 -19.92 10.15
C ILE A 75 2.97 -18.86 9.11
N PRO A 76 1.69 -18.42 9.07
CA PRO A 76 1.27 -17.33 8.19
C PRO A 76 2.00 -16.02 8.49
N VAL A 77 2.25 -15.23 7.45
CA VAL A 77 2.78 -13.87 7.56
C VAL A 77 1.75 -12.88 7.02
N VAL A 78 1.50 -11.82 7.77
CA VAL A 78 0.58 -10.73 7.37
C VAL A 78 1.36 -9.43 7.26
N PRO A 79 1.61 -8.92 6.04
CA PRO A 79 2.21 -7.60 5.87
C PRO A 79 1.27 -6.50 6.36
N PHE A 80 1.80 -5.55 7.12
CA PHE A 80 1.03 -4.45 7.69
C PHE A 80 1.67 -3.11 7.37
N GLY A 81 0.86 -2.22 6.78
CA GLY A 81 1.24 -0.83 6.49
C GLY A 81 0.70 0.12 7.55
N ALA A 82 -0.21 1.01 7.15
CA ALA A 82 -0.81 1.99 8.05
C ALA A 82 -2.10 1.50 8.76
N GLY A 83 -2.58 0.29 8.45
CA GLY A 83 -3.87 -0.21 8.97
C GLY A 83 -5.11 0.47 8.37
N THR A 84 -4.99 1.18 7.25
CA THR A 84 -6.10 1.99 6.68
C THR A 84 -6.97 1.23 5.67
N SER A 85 -6.87 -0.10 5.61
CA SER A 85 -7.61 -0.91 4.64
C SER A 85 -9.05 -1.13 5.08
N LEU A 86 -9.98 -1.11 4.11
CA LEU A 86 -11.40 -1.36 4.33
C LEU A 86 -11.79 -2.83 4.13
N GLU A 87 -10.95 -3.62 3.46
CA GLU A 87 -11.28 -4.98 2.98
C GLU A 87 -10.81 -6.10 3.93
N GLY A 88 -10.16 -5.74 5.05
CA GLY A 88 -9.71 -6.72 6.05
C GLY A 88 -8.48 -7.56 5.63
N ASN A 89 -7.77 -7.16 4.58
CA ASN A 89 -6.55 -7.84 4.11
C ASN A 89 -5.39 -7.88 5.13
N THR A 90 -5.41 -7.00 6.14
CA THR A 90 -4.44 -7.01 7.26
C THR A 90 -4.89 -7.87 8.45
N LEU A 91 -6.06 -8.52 8.39
CA LEU A 91 -6.57 -9.33 9.50
C LEU A 91 -5.91 -10.71 9.55
N ALA A 92 -5.39 -11.08 10.72
CA ALA A 92 -4.73 -12.36 10.94
C ALA A 92 -5.74 -13.50 11.22
N VAL A 93 -6.59 -13.80 10.23
CA VAL A 93 -7.66 -14.81 10.35
C VAL A 93 -7.17 -16.21 10.75
N ARG A 94 -5.93 -16.55 10.41
CA ARG A 94 -5.23 -17.80 10.79
C ARG A 94 -4.18 -17.61 11.89
N GLY A 95 -4.17 -16.47 12.58
CA GLY A 95 -3.08 -16.08 13.47
C GLY A 95 -1.78 -15.81 12.69
N GLY A 96 -0.65 -16.19 13.28
CA GLY A 96 0.68 -16.03 12.70
C GLY A 96 1.35 -14.71 13.06
N VAL A 97 2.28 -14.27 12.21
CA VAL A 97 3.13 -13.11 12.46
C VAL A 97 2.75 -11.96 11.56
N THR A 98 2.41 -10.83 12.15
CA THR A 98 2.29 -9.57 11.41
C THR A 98 3.67 -8.92 11.28
N VAL A 99 4.03 -8.49 10.08
CA VAL A 99 5.23 -7.66 9.84
C VAL A 99 4.83 -6.22 9.54
N ASP A 100 5.16 -5.33 10.46
CA ASP A 100 4.92 -3.89 10.38
C ASP A 100 6.11 -3.20 9.67
N PHE A 101 5.78 -2.36 8.69
CA PHE A 101 6.73 -1.59 7.89
C PHE A 101 6.93 -0.15 8.37
N SER A 102 6.28 0.30 9.44
CA SER A 102 6.35 1.68 9.94
C SER A 102 7.76 2.16 10.28
N GLU A 103 8.67 1.24 10.61
CA GLU A 103 10.10 1.51 10.86
C GLU A 103 11.01 1.28 9.63
N MET A 104 10.45 0.82 8.51
CA MET A 104 11.10 0.71 7.19
C MET A 104 10.57 1.81 6.25
N ASN A 105 10.82 3.07 6.60
CA ASN A 105 10.20 4.27 6.04
C ASN A 105 11.19 5.28 5.42
N GLN A 106 12.29 4.80 4.84
CA GLN A 106 13.28 5.67 4.20
C GLN A 106 12.93 5.98 2.73
N ILE A 107 13.13 7.24 2.35
CA ILE A 107 13.20 7.66 0.94
C ILE A 107 14.64 7.38 0.48
N LEU A 108 14.82 6.37 -0.36
CA LEU A 108 16.14 5.84 -0.74
C LEU A 108 16.82 6.67 -1.83
N SER A 109 16.05 7.20 -2.78
CA SER A 109 16.56 8.09 -3.82
C SER A 109 15.45 8.92 -4.44
N VAL A 110 15.77 10.14 -4.87
CA VAL A 110 14.90 10.99 -5.69
C VAL A 110 15.69 11.51 -6.87
N ASN A 111 15.18 11.23 -8.07
CA ASN A 111 15.81 11.57 -9.33
C ASN A 111 14.95 12.65 -10.00
N ALA A 112 15.13 13.89 -9.56
CA ALA A 112 14.26 14.98 -9.95
C ALA A 112 14.22 15.21 -11.47
N GLU A 113 15.37 15.07 -12.13
CA GLU A 113 15.50 15.20 -13.60
C GLU A 113 14.75 14.09 -14.36
N ASP A 114 14.64 12.91 -13.75
CA ASP A 114 13.96 11.75 -14.34
C ASP A 114 12.48 11.64 -13.90
N LEU A 115 12.05 12.50 -12.97
CA LEU A 115 10.72 12.50 -12.36
C LEU A 115 10.37 11.14 -11.74
N ASP A 116 11.30 10.57 -10.97
CA ASP A 116 11.06 9.33 -10.22
C ASP A 116 11.75 9.31 -8.85
N CYS A 117 11.33 8.39 -7.99
CA CYS A 117 11.96 8.11 -6.71
C CYS A 117 11.89 6.63 -6.37
N THR A 118 12.75 6.18 -5.45
CA THR A 118 12.64 4.87 -4.80
C THR A 118 12.47 5.07 -3.29
N VAL A 119 11.46 4.42 -2.71
CA VAL A 119 11.09 4.52 -1.30
C VAL A 119 10.93 3.12 -0.70
N GLN A 120 11.14 3.00 0.61
CA GLN A 120 10.76 1.80 1.34
C GLN A 120 9.24 1.72 1.53
N ALA A 121 8.73 0.51 1.73
CA ALA A 121 7.30 0.23 1.80
C ALA A 121 6.55 0.97 2.93
N GLY A 122 7.24 1.34 4.00
CA GLY A 122 6.69 2.04 5.15
C GLY A 122 6.47 3.53 4.99
N VAL A 123 7.06 4.17 3.96
CA VAL A 123 6.92 5.62 3.72
C VAL A 123 5.45 5.98 3.58
N ARG A 124 4.97 7.01 4.28
CA ARG A 124 3.60 7.50 4.09
C ARG A 124 3.50 8.47 2.93
N ARG A 125 2.33 8.48 2.28
CA ARG A 125 2.04 9.33 1.12
C ARG A 125 2.30 10.82 1.41
N GLU A 126 1.86 11.31 2.56
CA GLU A 126 2.02 12.73 2.92
C GLU A 126 3.47 13.08 3.24
N GLU A 127 4.20 12.16 3.88
CA GLU A 127 5.63 12.31 4.18
C GLU A 127 6.46 12.40 2.89
N LEU A 128 6.18 11.51 1.93
CA LEU A 128 6.82 11.56 0.60
C LEU A 128 6.59 12.93 -0.06
N ASN A 129 5.33 13.37 -0.12
CA ASN A 129 4.98 14.64 -0.76
C ASN A 129 5.59 15.84 -0.04
N ALA A 130 5.63 15.85 1.29
CA ALA A 130 6.30 16.89 2.06
C ALA A 130 7.80 16.95 1.73
N TRP A 131 8.45 15.79 1.60
CA TRP A 131 9.89 15.69 1.33
C TRP A 131 10.28 16.17 -0.08
N ILE A 132 9.49 15.85 -1.11
CA ILE A 132 9.80 16.22 -2.51
C ILE A 132 9.27 17.62 -2.92
N ARG A 133 8.49 18.28 -2.06
CA ARG A 133 7.77 19.52 -2.40
C ARG A 133 8.68 20.62 -2.93
N ASP A 134 9.80 20.89 -2.24
CA ASP A 134 10.71 22.00 -2.56
C ASP A 134 11.51 21.76 -3.85
N GLN A 135 11.43 20.55 -4.41
CA GLN A 135 12.00 20.20 -5.71
C GLN A 135 11.03 20.48 -6.87
N GLY A 136 9.84 21.04 -6.57
CA GLY A 136 8.80 21.29 -7.56
C GLY A 136 8.07 20.03 -8.00
N LEU A 137 8.18 18.94 -7.23
CA LEU A 137 7.63 17.62 -7.55
C LEU A 137 6.54 17.20 -6.57
N PHE A 138 5.67 16.30 -7.01
CA PHE A 138 4.71 15.62 -6.16
C PHE A 138 4.38 14.22 -6.68
N PHE A 139 3.93 13.36 -5.77
CA PHE A 139 3.35 12.07 -6.03
C PHE A 139 1.81 12.20 -6.05
N PRO A 140 1.13 11.87 -7.17
CA PRO A 140 -0.24 12.34 -7.41
C PRO A 140 -1.35 11.44 -6.86
N ILE A 141 -1.06 10.18 -6.52
CA ILE A 141 -2.12 9.23 -6.11
C ILE A 141 -2.54 9.54 -4.69
N ASP A 142 -3.83 9.79 -4.49
CA ASP A 142 -4.40 10.23 -3.22
C ASP A 142 -5.66 9.40 -2.88
N PRO A 143 -5.52 8.32 -2.10
CA PRO A 143 -6.63 7.44 -1.74
C PRO A 143 -7.51 8.01 -0.61
N GLY A 144 -7.32 9.28 -0.21
CA GLY A 144 -8.04 9.91 0.90
C GLY A 144 -7.48 9.59 2.29
N ALA A 145 -6.82 8.44 2.46
CA ALA A 145 -6.08 8.09 3.67
C ALA A 145 -4.58 8.43 3.57
N ASN A 146 -3.93 8.70 4.70
CA ASN A 146 -2.46 8.78 4.79
C ASN A 146 -1.83 7.37 4.90
N ALA A 147 -2.05 6.57 3.86
CA ALA A 147 -1.56 5.21 3.74
C ALA A 147 -0.04 5.14 3.49
N THR A 148 0.56 3.99 3.75
CA THR A 148 1.93 3.70 3.32
C THR A 148 1.98 3.41 1.83
N ILE A 149 3.08 3.75 1.16
CA ILE A 149 3.27 3.48 -0.27
C ILE A 149 3.23 1.97 -0.56
N GLY A 150 3.77 1.14 0.33
CA GLY A 150 3.68 -0.32 0.21
C GLY A 150 2.24 -0.83 0.26
N GLY A 151 1.44 -0.33 1.20
CA GLY A 151 0.01 -0.65 1.26
C GLY A 151 -0.73 -0.22 0.01
N MET A 152 -0.48 1.00 -0.48
CA MET A 152 -1.06 1.51 -1.72
C MET A 152 -0.69 0.62 -2.93
N ALA A 153 0.56 0.16 -3.02
CA ALA A 153 1.01 -0.73 -4.09
C ALA A 153 0.31 -2.10 -4.02
N SER A 154 0.23 -2.67 -2.81
CA SER A 154 -0.40 -3.97 -2.56
C SER A 154 -1.90 -3.96 -2.85
N THR A 155 -2.61 -2.86 -2.62
CA THR A 155 -4.07 -2.76 -2.86
C THR A 155 -4.42 -2.14 -4.21
N ARG A 156 -3.42 -1.76 -5.02
CA ARG A 156 -3.61 -0.98 -6.25
C ARG A 156 -4.47 0.27 -6.01
N ALA A 157 -4.08 1.05 -5.00
CA ALA A 157 -4.82 2.24 -4.61
C ALA A 157 -5.09 3.19 -5.79
N SER A 158 -6.29 3.75 -5.80
CA SER A 158 -6.73 4.81 -6.71
C SER A 158 -6.83 6.13 -5.94
N GLY A 159 -7.59 7.09 -6.46
CA GLY A 159 -7.81 8.36 -5.82
C GLY A 159 -8.52 9.35 -6.72
N THR A 160 -8.92 10.50 -6.17
CA THR A 160 -9.61 11.57 -6.91
C THR A 160 -8.81 12.10 -8.10
N ASN A 161 -7.48 11.99 -8.02
CA ASN A 161 -6.53 12.37 -9.07
C ASN A 161 -6.37 11.33 -10.20
N ALA A 162 -7.05 10.18 -10.13
CA ALA A 162 -6.84 9.08 -11.06
C ALA A 162 -7.24 9.40 -12.51
N VAL A 163 -8.21 10.31 -12.69
CA VAL A 163 -8.61 10.80 -14.02
C VAL A 163 -7.42 11.40 -14.78
N ARG A 164 -6.51 12.08 -14.07
CA ARG A 164 -5.35 12.74 -14.69
C ARG A 164 -4.10 11.87 -14.70
N TYR A 165 -3.85 11.15 -13.61
CA TYR A 165 -2.55 10.51 -13.33
C TYR A 165 -2.60 8.98 -13.31
N GLY A 166 -3.78 8.37 -13.42
CA GLY A 166 -3.96 6.93 -13.28
C GLY A 166 -3.94 6.48 -11.81
N THR A 167 -3.70 5.19 -11.58
CA THR A 167 -3.68 4.57 -10.25
C THR A 167 -2.26 4.19 -9.84
N MET A 168 -2.09 3.51 -8.71
CA MET A 168 -0.80 2.89 -8.37
C MET A 168 -0.23 2.00 -9.49
N ARG A 169 -1.09 1.39 -10.31
CA ARG A 169 -0.66 0.62 -11.49
C ARG A 169 0.14 1.44 -12.48
N GLU A 170 -0.24 2.69 -12.71
CA GLU A 170 0.43 3.60 -13.65
C GLU A 170 1.59 4.35 -12.99
N ALA A 171 1.53 4.55 -11.67
CA ALA A 171 2.55 5.27 -10.91
C ALA A 171 3.80 4.42 -10.61
N ILE A 172 3.67 3.10 -10.44
CA ILE A 172 4.79 2.22 -10.09
C ILE A 172 5.61 1.87 -11.35
N LEU A 173 6.94 2.04 -11.25
CA LEU A 173 7.91 1.63 -12.27
C LEU A 173 8.52 0.25 -11.95
N SER A 174 8.82 -0.01 -10.68
CA SER A 174 9.46 -1.26 -10.23
C SER A 174 9.17 -1.51 -8.76
N LEU A 175 9.19 -2.79 -8.36
CA LEU A 175 9.06 -3.25 -6.99
C LEU A 175 10.27 -4.11 -6.60
N ARG A 176 10.67 -4.06 -5.32
CA ARG A 176 11.48 -5.09 -4.65
C ARG A 176 10.53 -5.91 -3.78
N VAL A 177 10.56 -7.23 -3.94
CA VAL A 177 9.59 -8.15 -3.35
C VAL A 177 10.30 -9.33 -2.75
N VAL A 178 9.88 -9.73 -1.54
CA VAL A 178 10.25 -11.01 -0.93
C VAL A 178 9.15 -12.03 -1.24
N THR A 179 9.49 -13.07 -2.00
CA THR A 179 8.55 -14.14 -2.37
C THR A 179 8.31 -15.11 -1.21
N PRO A 180 7.26 -15.96 -1.24
CA PRO A 180 6.97 -16.92 -0.17
C PRO A 180 8.09 -17.94 0.11
N ASP A 181 8.96 -18.22 -0.87
CA ASP A 181 10.16 -19.05 -0.71
C ASP A 181 11.40 -18.26 -0.25
N GLY A 182 11.23 -17.00 0.15
CA GLY A 182 12.27 -16.15 0.71
C GLY A 182 13.29 -15.64 -0.31
N ARG A 183 12.94 -15.56 -1.61
CA ARG A 183 13.78 -14.88 -2.61
C ARG A 183 13.47 -13.40 -2.61
N ASP A 184 14.54 -12.59 -2.61
CA ASP A 184 14.47 -11.17 -2.90
C ASP A 184 14.57 -10.95 -4.42
N ILE A 185 13.48 -10.45 -5.00
CA ILE A 185 13.39 -10.19 -6.44
C ILE A 185 13.13 -8.72 -6.72
N ARG A 186 13.63 -8.24 -7.86
CA ARG A 186 13.28 -6.94 -8.42
C ARG A 186 12.49 -7.14 -9.70
N THR A 187 11.30 -6.56 -9.77
CA THR A 187 10.34 -6.85 -10.84
C THR A 187 10.69 -6.19 -12.17
N ALA A 188 11.40 -5.05 -12.14
CA ALA A 188 11.84 -4.34 -13.33
C ALA A 188 13.13 -3.53 -13.06
N ARG A 189 13.70 -2.96 -14.12
CA ARG A 189 14.71 -1.89 -14.00
C ARG A 189 13.99 -0.53 -13.94
N ARG A 190 14.71 0.54 -13.61
CA ARG A 190 14.16 1.93 -13.54
C ARG A 190 13.65 2.48 -14.88
N ALA A 191 13.96 1.83 -16.00
CA ALA A 191 13.62 2.32 -17.33
C ALA A 191 12.11 2.54 -17.50
N ARG A 192 11.72 3.75 -17.92
CA ARG A 192 10.31 4.16 -18.12
C ARG A 192 9.57 3.29 -19.13
N LYS A 193 10.27 2.72 -20.10
CA LYS A 193 9.75 1.81 -21.12
C LYS A 193 10.64 0.58 -21.16
N SER A 194 10.02 -0.59 -21.07
CA SER A 194 10.69 -1.87 -21.21
C SER A 194 9.72 -2.85 -21.87
N ALA A 195 10.25 -3.69 -22.77
CA ALA A 195 9.56 -4.85 -23.34
C ALA A 195 10.39 -6.14 -23.11
N ALA A 196 11.29 -6.11 -22.13
CA ALA A 196 12.16 -7.23 -21.82
C ALA A 196 11.44 -8.24 -20.90
N GLY A 197 10.72 -9.19 -21.51
CA GLY A 197 10.05 -10.28 -20.80
C GLY A 197 8.69 -9.90 -20.20
N TYR A 198 8.26 -10.65 -19.19
CA TYR A 198 6.96 -10.47 -18.54
C TYR A 198 6.94 -9.25 -17.61
N ASP A 199 5.79 -8.58 -17.53
CA ASP A 199 5.56 -7.48 -16.60
C ASP A 199 5.21 -8.02 -15.21
N LEU A 200 6.23 -8.47 -14.48
CA LEU A 200 6.08 -8.96 -13.11
C LEU A 200 5.64 -7.84 -12.15
N THR A 201 5.96 -6.58 -12.46
CA THR A 201 5.53 -5.44 -11.66
C THR A 201 4.01 -5.40 -11.59
N ARG A 202 3.33 -5.50 -12.74
CA ARG A 202 1.86 -5.50 -12.79
C ARG A 202 1.21 -6.73 -12.16
N LEU A 203 1.90 -7.85 -12.08
CA LEU A 203 1.41 -9.04 -11.37
C LEU A 203 1.37 -8.80 -9.85
N MET A 204 2.35 -8.07 -9.31
CA MET A 204 2.46 -7.81 -7.87
C MET A 204 1.56 -6.68 -7.38
N ILE A 205 1.26 -5.69 -8.22
CA ILE A 205 0.37 -4.57 -7.87
C ILE A 205 -1.05 -5.06 -7.71
N GLY A 206 -1.67 -4.80 -6.55
CA GLY A 206 -3.00 -5.31 -6.25
C GLY A 206 -3.01 -6.77 -5.78
N SER A 207 -1.84 -7.37 -5.51
CA SER A 207 -1.77 -8.74 -4.98
C SER A 207 -2.10 -8.87 -3.50
N GLU A 208 -2.26 -7.75 -2.79
CA GLU A 208 -2.65 -7.70 -1.38
C GLU A 208 -1.73 -8.52 -0.45
N GLY A 209 -0.44 -8.62 -0.81
CA GLY A 209 0.55 -9.38 -0.06
C GLY A 209 0.51 -10.89 -0.27
N THR A 210 -0.44 -11.40 -1.09
CA THR A 210 -0.65 -12.85 -1.27
C THR A 210 0.38 -13.52 -2.16
N LEU A 211 1.05 -12.76 -3.04
CA LEU A 211 2.10 -13.26 -3.94
C LEU A 211 3.52 -12.98 -3.41
N GLY A 212 3.64 -12.19 -2.35
CA GLY A 212 4.92 -11.76 -1.78
C GLY A 212 4.81 -10.43 -1.07
N ILE A 213 5.86 -10.08 -0.33
CA ILE A 213 5.92 -8.89 0.51
C ILE A 213 6.72 -7.81 -0.19
N ILE A 214 6.09 -6.68 -0.50
CA ILE A 214 6.75 -5.52 -1.13
C ILE A 214 7.58 -4.78 -0.08
N THR A 215 8.87 -4.57 -0.35
CA THR A 215 9.79 -3.88 0.59
C THR A 215 10.30 -2.54 0.07
N GLU A 216 10.42 -2.38 -1.26
CA GLU A 216 10.78 -1.11 -1.90
C GLU A 216 9.92 -0.87 -3.14
N ILE A 217 9.62 0.41 -3.41
CA ILE A 217 8.79 0.85 -4.53
C ILE A 217 9.51 1.96 -5.27
N THR A 218 9.64 1.82 -6.58
CA THR A 218 10.07 2.91 -7.47
C THR A 218 8.84 3.54 -8.11
N LEU A 219 8.62 4.84 -7.87
CA LEU A 219 7.45 5.59 -8.27
C LEU A 219 7.79 6.66 -9.29
N ARG A 220 6.87 6.92 -10.20
CA ARG A 220 6.82 8.12 -11.02
C ARG A 220 6.37 9.31 -10.17
N LEU A 221 7.06 10.43 -10.34
CA LEU A 221 6.72 11.75 -9.82
C LEU A 221 6.22 12.65 -10.94
N HIS A 222 5.59 13.75 -10.56
CA HIS A 222 5.05 14.77 -11.47
C HIS A 222 5.45 16.16 -10.98
N GLY A 223 5.58 17.12 -11.91
CA GLY A 223 5.77 18.52 -11.54
C GLY A 223 4.50 19.12 -10.93
N ILE A 224 4.65 19.94 -9.89
CA ILE A 224 3.52 20.64 -9.25
C ILE A 224 2.92 21.63 -10.28
N PRO A 225 1.60 21.56 -10.57
CA PRO A 225 0.97 22.51 -11.49
C PRO A 225 1.06 23.95 -10.98
N GLU A 226 1.44 24.89 -11.85
CA GLU A 226 1.51 26.32 -11.52
C GLU A 226 0.13 26.92 -11.19
N VAL A 227 -0.91 26.42 -11.86
CA VAL A 227 -2.29 26.89 -11.71
C VAL A 227 -3.23 25.71 -11.53
N ILE A 228 -4.07 25.79 -10.51
CA ILE A 228 -5.16 24.85 -10.25
C ILE A 228 -6.44 25.67 -10.14
N SER A 229 -7.46 25.27 -10.90
CA SER A 229 -8.81 25.85 -10.84
C SER A 229 -9.83 24.78 -10.50
N SER A 230 -10.82 25.13 -9.71
CA SER A 230 -11.93 24.26 -9.30
C SER A 230 -13.26 24.95 -9.58
N ALA A 231 -14.26 24.17 -10.01
CA ALA A 231 -15.62 24.64 -10.22
C ALA A 231 -16.62 23.64 -9.63
N VAL A 232 -17.75 24.15 -9.13
CA VAL A 232 -18.92 23.36 -8.74
C VAL A 232 -20.02 23.67 -9.74
N CYS A 233 -20.55 22.64 -10.39
CA CYS A 233 -21.56 22.76 -11.43
C CYS A 233 -22.80 21.97 -11.02
N SER A 234 -23.95 22.63 -10.96
CA SER A 234 -25.24 21.97 -10.70
C SER A 234 -25.88 21.54 -12.00
N PHE A 235 -26.53 20.37 -11.99
CA PHE A 235 -27.24 19.82 -13.13
C PHE A 235 -28.62 19.34 -12.72
N GLU A 236 -29.61 19.50 -13.59
CA GLU A 236 -30.98 19.00 -13.35
C GLU A 236 -31.04 17.46 -13.35
N THR A 237 -30.11 16.81 -14.05
CA THR A 237 -30.06 15.35 -14.18
C THR A 237 -28.64 14.83 -14.08
N VAL A 238 -28.48 13.59 -13.57
CA VAL A 238 -27.20 12.87 -13.57
C VAL A 238 -26.64 12.73 -14.99
N GLY A 239 -27.51 12.50 -15.99
CA GLY A 239 -27.11 12.43 -17.40
C GLY A 239 -26.46 13.71 -17.91
N GLY A 240 -26.95 14.89 -17.49
CA GLY A 240 -26.34 16.19 -17.82
C GLY A 240 -24.94 16.33 -17.24
N ALA A 241 -24.75 15.92 -15.98
CA ALA A 241 -23.43 15.93 -15.34
C ALA A 241 -22.44 15.01 -16.07
N VAL A 242 -22.83 13.76 -16.37
CA VAL A 242 -21.99 12.79 -17.09
C VAL A 242 -21.62 13.29 -18.48
N ASN A 243 -22.59 13.79 -19.26
CA ASN A 243 -22.33 14.30 -20.61
C ASN A 243 -21.34 15.48 -20.61
N THR A 244 -21.39 16.34 -19.59
CA THR A 244 -20.46 17.46 -19.45
C THR A 244 -19.03 16.98 -19.21
N VAL A 245 -18.84 15.97 -18.35
CA VAL A 245 -17.51 15.38 -18.11
C VAL A 245 -16.97 14.72 -19.37
N VAL A 246 -17.81 13.96 -20.11
CA VAL A 246 -17.42 13.34 -21.38
C VAL A 246 -16.99 14.40 -22.40
N GLN A 247 -17.76 15.48 -22.57
CA GLN A 247 -17.42 16.58 -23.47
C GLN A 247 -16.12 17.27 -23.06
N ALA A 248 -15.91 17.53 -21.76
CA ALA A 248 -14.68 18.14 -21.27
C ALA A 248 -13.44 17.28 -21.59
N ILE A 249 -13.54 15.95 -21.44
CA ILE A 249 -12.47 15.02 -21.83
C ILE A 249 -12.24 15.04 -23.35
N GLN A 250 -13.31 15.00 -24.16
CA GLN A 250 -13.22 15.04 -25.62
C GLN A 250 -12.59 16.33 -26.15
N LEU A 251 -12.82 17.45 -25.46
CA LEU A 251 -12.20 18.75 -25.76
C LEU A 251 -10.76 18.86 -25.27
N GLY A 252 -10.23 17.83 -24.60
CA GLY A 252 -8.85 17.82 -24.10
C GLY A 252 -8.63 18.71 -22.87
N ILE A 253 -9.69 19.05 -22.13
CA ILE A 253 -9.56 19.79 -20.88
C ILE A 253 -8.81 18.91 -19.86
N PRO A 254 -7.71 19.38 -19.26
CA PRO A 254 -6.89 18.59 -18.35
C PRO A 254 -7.53 18.50 -16.96
N LEU A 255 -8.65 17.76 -16.86
CA LEU A 255 -9.36 17.54 -15.61
C LEU A 255 -8.43 16.84 -14.59
N ALA A 256 -8.17 17.50 -13.47
CA ALA A 256 -7.35 16.95 -12.39
C ALA A 256 -8.16 16.00 -11.50
N ARG A 257 -9.40 16.39 -11.18
CA ARG A 257 -10.35 15.68 -10.31
C ARG A 257 -11.77 15.93 -10.81
N VAL A 258 -12.64 14.93 -10.71
CA VAL A 258 -14.06 15.03 -11.06
C VAL A 258 -14.83 14.14 -10.10
N GLU A 259 -15.62 14.75 -9.24
CA GLU A 259 -16.47 14.05 -8.27
C GLU A 259 -17.94 14.40 -8.55
N ILE A 260 -18.82 13.41 -8.44
CA ILE A 260 -20.27 13.60 -8.52
C ILE A 260 -20.84 13.52 -7.11
N LEU A 261 -21.70 14.48 -6.77
CA LEU A 261 -22.39 14.53 -5.49
C LEU A 261 -23.90 14.59 -5.73
N ASP A 262 -24.67 13.84 -4.96
CA ASP A 262 -26.13 13.93 -4.93
C ASP A 262 -26.63 14.99 -3.92
N ASP A 263 -27.94 15.20 -3.86
CA ASP A 263 -28.54 16.22 -2.99
C ASP A 263 -28.40 15.90 -1.49
N MET A 264 -28.32 14.61 -1.14
CA MET A 264 -28.09 14.16 0.23
C MET A 264 -26.66 14.44 0.67
N GLN A 265 -25.67 14.15 -0.18
CA GLN A 265 -24.25 14.41 0.07
C GLN A 265 -23.95 15.91 0.15
N ILE A 266 -24.66 16.76 -0.60
CA ILE A 266 -24.52 18.22 -0.51
C ILE A 266 -25.17 18.79 0.76
N ARG A 267 -26.19 18.13 1.31
CA ARG A 267 -26.88 18.56 2.54
C ARG A 267 -26.17 18.16 3.83
N ALA A 268 -25.49 17.01 3.82
CA ALA A 268 -24.77 16.44 4.96
C ALA A 268 -23.57 17.31 5.36
#